data_AF-A0A7V6CX32-F1
#
_entry.id   AF-A0A7V6CX32-F1
#
_cell.length_a   1.000
_cell.length_b   1.000
_cell.length_c   1.000
_cell.angle_alpha   90.00
_cell.angle_beta   90.00
_cell.angle_gamma   90.00
#
_symmetry.space_group_name_H-M   'P 1'
#
loop_
_entity.id
_entity.type
_entity.pdbx_description
1 polymer ?
#
loop_
_entity_poly.entity_id
_entity_poly.type
_entity_poly.pdbx_seq_one_letter_code
_entity_poly.pdbx_strand_id
1 'polypeptide(L)' 'MVKKQVHLEARQDRLLKRLAQASGATQSQLVREAIDSYTKSAVGPIDLHAWKEERLFIGRLMQQGTVSGGRTWERDELHR' A
#
# COMPACT_ATOMS: atom_id res chain seq x y z
N MET A 1 -12.80 -12.57 0.71
CA MET A 1 -11.36 -12.54 0.35
C MET A 1 -11.24 -12.18 -1.12
N VAL A 2 -10.21 -11.42 -1.51
CA VAL A 2 -9.93 -11.08 -2.91
C VAL A 2 -8.83 -11.99 -3.43
N LYS A 3 -9.04 -12.65 -4.58
CA LYS A 3 -8.01 -13.47 -5.22
C LYS A 3 -7.03 -12.57 -5.98
N LYS A 4 -5.74 -12.73 -5.69
CA LYS A 4 -4.64 -12.09 -6.42
C LYS A 4 -3.68 -13.17 -6.90
N GLN A 5 -3.11 -12.97 -8.08
CA GLN A 5 -2.02 -13.79 -8.62
C GLN A 5 -0.72 -13.01 -8.48
N VAL A 6 0.34 -13.69 -8.06
CA VAL A 6 1.67 -13.10 -7.85
C VAL A 6 2.68 -14.01 -8.52
N HIS A 7 3.61 -13.44 -9.28
CA HIS A 7 4.74 -14.19 -9.82
C HIS A 7 5.82 -14.34 -8.77
N LEU A 8 6.30 -15.57 -8.59
CA LEU A 8 7.37 -15.92 -7.67
C LEU A 8 8.52 -16.56 -8.44
N GLU A 9 9.74 -16.28 -8.01
CA GLU A 9 10.91 -17.00 -8.52
C GLU A 9 10.87 -18.48 -8.08
N ALA A 10 11.49 -19.36 -8.85
CA ALA A 10 11.53 -20.80 -8.54
C ALA A 10 12.15 -21.12 -7.17
N ARG A 11 13.03 -20.26 -6.64
CA ARG A 11 13.56 -20.40 -5.27
C ARG A 11 12.51 -20.05 -4.21
N GLN A 12 11.69 -19.04 -4.46
CA GLN A 12 10.66 -18.55 -3.54
C GLN A 12 9.51 -19.56 -3.44
N ASP A 13 9.08 -20.14 -4.56
CA ASP A 13 8.07 -21.22 -4.57
C ASP A 13 8.53 -22.44 -3.76
N ARG A 14 9.78 -22.89 -3.96
CA ARG A 14 10.37 -24.00 -3.19
C ARG A 14 10.40 -23.72 -1.69
N LEU A 15 10.80 -22.51 -1.30
CA LEU A 15 10.81 -22.09 0.09
C LEU A 15 9.40 -22.06 0.67
N LEU A 16 8.44 -21.47 -0.05
CA LEU A 16 7.04 -21.35 0.39
C LEU A 16 6.39 -22.73 0.59
N LYS A 17 6.65 -23.68 -0.33
CA LYS A 17 6.22 -25.08 -0.20
C LYS A 17 6.79 -25.74 1.06
N ARG A 18 8.09 -25.59 1.28
CA ARG A 18 8.77 -26.16 2.45
C ARG A 18 8.21 -25.59 3.76
N LEU A 19 7.99 -24.28 3.82
CA LEU A 19 7.42 -23.63 5.00
C LEU A 19 5.98 -24.04 5.26
N ALA A 20 5.16 -24.15 4.20
CA ALA A 20 3.78 -24.64 4.32
C ALA A 20 3.74 -26.06 4.89
N GLN A 21 4.61 -26.95 4.39
CA GLN A 21 4.70 -28.32 4.88
C GLN A 21 5.19 -28.38 6.34
N ALA A 22 6.19 -27.58 6.70
CA ALA A 22 6.76 -27.58 8.06
C ALA A 22 5.81 -26.98 9.10
N SER A 23 5.01 -25.98 8.72
CA SER A 23 4.07 -25.29 9.62
C SER A 23 2.67 -25.90 9.64
N GLY A 24 2.35 -26.79 8.69
CA GLY A 24 0.97 -27.28 8.48
C GLY A 24 0.02 -26.22 7.92
N ALA A 25 0.50 -25.00 7.63
CA ALA A 25 -0.30 -23.93 7.07
C ALA A 25 -0.39 -24.02 5.54
N THR A 26 -1.42 -23.39 4.96
CA THR A 26 -1.49 -23.25 3.50
C THR A 26 -0.52 -22.18 3.00
N GLN A 27 -0.01 -22.32 1.77
CA GLN A 27 0.84 -21.30 1.14
C GLN A 27 0.18 -19.92 1.13
N SER A 28 -1.11 -19.86 0.81
CA SER A 28 -1.89 -18.62 0.81
C SER A 28 -1.98 -17.98 2.18
N GLN A 29 -2.00 -18.78 3.27
CA GLN A 29 -1.98 -18.25 4.63
C GLN A 29 -0.62 -17.63 4.96
N LEU A 30 0.48 -18.32 4.66
CA LEU A 30 1.83 -17.79 4.85
C LEU A 30 2.05 -16.48 4.08
N VAL A 31 1.54 -16.38 2.85
CA VAL A 31 1.62 -15.15 2.06
C VAL A 31 0.85 -14.01 2.72
N ARG A 32 -0.35 -14.27 3.27
CA ARG A 32 -1.11 -13.23 3.99
C ARG A 32 -0.40 -12.78 5.25
N GLU A 33 0.07 -13.71 6.08
CA GLU A 33 0.80 -13.40 7.32
C GLU A 33 2.08 -12.61 7.03
N ALA A 34 2.78 -12.94 5.95
CA ALA A 34 3.95 -12.20 5.51
C ALA A 34 3.60 -10.77 5.07
N ILE A 35 2.49 -10.57 4.34
CA ILE A 35 2.00 -9.23 3.96
C ILE A 35 1.61 -8.42 5.20
N ASP A 36 0.90 -9.03 6.15
CA ASP A 36 0.49 -8.38 7.40
C ASP A 36 1.71 -7.99 8.23
N SER A 37 2.69 -8.88 8.36
CA SER A 37 3.94 -8.61 9.06
C SER A 37 4.76 -7.54 8.37
N TYR A 38 4.88 -7.59 7.04
CA TYR A 38 5.59 -6.58 6.26
C TYR A 38 4.94 -5.21 6.44
N THR A 39 3.60 -5.12 6.42
CA THR A 39 2.89 -3.85 6.59
C THR A 39 3.10 -3.26 7.98
N LYS A 40 3.09 -4.10 9.03
CA LYS A 40 3.39 -3.65 10.40
C LYS A 40 4.82 -3.13 10.56
N SER A 41 5.77 -3.65 9.79
CA SER A 41 7.18 -3.25 9.86
C SER A 41 7.54 -2.11 8.89
N ALA A 42 6.88 -2.05 7.72
CA ALA A 42 7.14 -1.04 6.68
C ALA A 42 6.45 0.30 6.99
N VAL A 43 5.33 0.26 7.71
CA VAL A 43 4.70 1.46 8.24
C VAL A 43 5.36 1.74 9.59
N GLY A 44 6.35 2.64 9.62
CA GLY A 44 6.81 3.27 10.86
C GLY A 44 5.60 3.84 11.63
N PRO A 45 5.72 4.14 12.94
CA PRO A 45 4.56 4.55 13.74
C PRO A 45 3.77 5.62 13.00
N ILE A 46 2.54 5.27 12.60
CA ILE A 46 1.65 6.22 11.93
C ILE A 46 1.43 7.34 12.92
N ASP A 47 1.96 8.51 12.63
CA ASP A 47 1.65 9.69 13.42
C ASP A 47 0.20 10.09 13.11
N LEU A 48 -0.70 9.56 13.93
CA LEU A 48 -2.12 9.87 13.86
C LEU A 48 -2.39 11.37 14.12
N HIS A 49 -1.46 12.08 14.77
CA HIS A 49 -1.55 13.52 14.94
C HIS A 49 -1.25 14.22 13.61
N ALA A 50 -0.14 13.89 12.96
CA ALA A 50 0.18 14.40 11.62
C ALA A 50 -0.97 14.16 10.61
N TRP A 51 -1.60 12.98 10.65
CA TRP A 51 -2.75 12.70 9.78
C TRP A 51 -3.99 13.54 10.11
N LYS A 52 -4.23 13.86 11.39
CA LYS A 52 -5.32 14.76 11.80
C LYS A 52 -5.03 16.20 11.37
N GLU A 53 -3.80 16.66 11.51
CA GLU A 53 -3.38 17.99 11.07
C GLU A 53 -3.52 18.16 9.56
N GLU A 54 -3.10 17.16 8.79
CA GLU A 54 -3.23 17.13 7.32
C GLU A 54 -4.70 17.19 6.90
N ARG A 55 -5.58 16.41 7.54
CA ARG A 55 -7.02 16.47 7.26
C ARG A 55 -7.63 17.84 7.55
N LEU A 56 -7.19 18.51 8.63
CA LEU A 56 -7.64 19.87 8.94
C LEU A 56 -7.09 20.88 7.93
N PHE A 57 -5.84 20.71 7.48
CA PHE A 57 -5.22 21.54 6.46
C PHE A 57 -5.95 21.44 5.11
N ILE A 58 -6.19 20.22 4.62
CA ILE A 58 -6.99 19.98 3.41
C ILE A 58 -8.41 20.54 3.56
N GLY A 59 -9.03 20.36 4.73
CA GLY A 59 -10.36 20.93 5.01
C GLY A 59 -10.38 22.46 4.90
N ARG A 60 -9.34 23.15 5.41
CA ARG A 60 -9.17 24.61 5.25
C ARG A 60 -8.97 25.00 3.79
N LEU A 61 -8.16 24.25 3.03
CA LEU A 61 -7.97 24.50 1.59
C LEU A 61 -9.27 24.33 0.80
N MET A 62 -10.07 23.31 1.10
CA MET A 62 -11.37 23.10 0.46
C MET A 62 -12.35 24.25 0.74
N GLN A 63 -12.31 24.82 1.95
CA GLN A 63 -13.14 25.98 2.32
C GLN A 63 -12.75 27.27 1.59
N GLN A 64 -11.49 27.40 1.16
CA GLN A 64 -11.03 28.54 0.35
C GLN A 64 -11.63 28.54 -1.06
N GLY A 65 -12.28 27.45 -1.46
CA GLY A 65 -13.00 27.36 -2.72
C GLY A 65 -12.07 27.22 -3.93
N THR A 66 -12.63 27.40 -5.11
CA THR A 66 -11.88 27.21 -6.36
C THR A 66 -10.89 28.35 -6.54
N VAL A 67 -9.61 28.01 -6.72
CA VAL A 67 -8.58 29.00 -7.05
C VAL A 67 -8.85 29.54 -8.45
N SER A 68 -8.70 30.86 -8.64
CA SER A 68 -8.83 31.46 -9.96
C SER A 68 -7.62 31.07 -10.82
N GLY A 69 -7.90 30.44 -11.97
CA GLY A 69 -6.88 29.86 -12.84
C GLY A 69 -7.28 28.46 -13.30
N GLY A 70 -7.40 28.27 -14.62
CA GLY A 70 -7.56 26.94 -15.19
C GLY A 70 -6.30 26.10 -15.02
N ARG A 71 -6.42 24.78 -15.19
CA ARG A 71 -5.24 23.91 -15.33
C ARG A 71 -4.38 24.45 -16.47
N THR A 72 -3.16 24.84 -16.14
CA THR A 72 -2.18 25.37 -17.11
C THR A 72 -1.36 24.27 -17.77
N TRP A 73 -1.47 23.05 -17.26
CA TRP A 73 -0.78 21.87 -17.77
C TRP A 73 -1.76 20.97 -18.52
N GLU A 74 -1.33 20.52 -19.69
CA GLU A 74 -2.05 19.49 -20.45
C GLU A 74 -1.61 18.10 -19.97
N ARG A 75 -2.51 17.12 -20.04
CA ARG A 75 -2.27 15.76 -19.50
C ARG A 75 -1.03 15.09 -20.12
N ASP A 76 -0.68 15.47 -21.34
CA ASP A 76 0.45 14.93 -22.10
C ASP A 76 1.82 15.43 -21.58
N GLU A 77 1.85 16.48 -20.75
CA GLU A 77 3.07 17.01 -20.15
C GLU A 77 3.50 16.24 -18.88
N LEU A 78 2.63 15.38 -18.34
CA LEU A 78 2.84 14.67 -17.07
C LEU A 78 3.84 13.49 -17.16
N HIS A 79 4.21 13.08 -18.37
CA HIS A 79 4.99 11.85 -18.61
C HIS A 79 6.34 12.08 -19.33
N ARG A 80 6.90 13.29 -19.29
CA ARG A 80 8.26 13.54 -19.79
C ARG A 80 9.33 13.27 -18.75
#